data_AF-A0A3C1XW10-F1
#
_entry.id   AF-A0A3C1XW10-F1
#
_cell.length_a   1.000
_cell.length_b   1.000
_cell.length_c   1.000
_cell.angle_alpha   90.00
_cell.angle_beta   90.00
_cell.angle_gamma   90.00
#
_symmetry.space_group_name_H-M   'P 1'
#
loop_
_entity.id
_entity.type
_entity.pdbx_description
1 polymer ?
#
loop_
_entity_poly.entity_id
_entity_poly.type
_entity_poly.pdbx_seq_one_letter_code
_entity_poly.pdbx_strand_id
1 'polypeptide(L)'
;ARGVLVQPAPYGTNPDALLDAVAQGGGRLRGIAVADPGVTDAQLQALYEGGVRGLRFVEARDPAGNLFPGSVGFDQVAALAPRMKQFGLHAQLWAPCDTYLRHLPALAQLDLPLVIDHMGSVIPARGDQDPVFQMLRGLLAEGRIWMKLTVCRVGAAPDYENARGLHDAYTAANPDQVLWGSDWPFVRMGAAAPSADALVDLVHDWLDNDALRRKVWVDNPARLYGFE
;
A
#
# COMPACT_ATOMS: atom_id res chain seq x y z
N ALA A 1 -0.18 20.19 0.78
CA ALA A 1 0.18 18.77 0.59
C ALA A 1 -0.89 17.88 1.20
N ARG A 2 -1.19 16.73 0.57
CA ARG A 2 -2.09 15.67 1.03
C ARG A 2 -1.27 14.46 1.47
N GLY A 3 -1.82 13.57 2.30
CA GLY A 3 -1.12 12.37 2.76
C GLY A 3 -2.05 11.27 3.27
N VAL A 4 -1.56 10.04 3.26
CA VAL A 4 -2.30 8.88 3.80
C VAL A 4 -1.52 8.27 4.95
N LEU A 5 -2.13 8.30 6.14
CA LEU A 5 -1.61 7.67 7.35
C LEU A 5 -2.04 6.21 7.38
N VAL A 6 -1.11 5.33 7.71
CA VAL A 6 -1.37 3.89 7.80
C VAL A 6 -1.20 3.47 9.26
N GLN A 7 -2.21 2.82 9.82
CA GLN A 7 -2.21 2.37 11.22
C GLN A 7 -1.00 1.47 11.50
N PRO A 8 -0.12 1.86 12.43
CA PRO A 8 1.02 1.03 12.81
C PRO A 8 0.56 -0.20 13.60
N ALA A 9 1.16 -1.36 13.34
CA ALA A 9 0.83 -2.62 14.01
C ALA A 9 0.79 -2.55 15.56
N PRO A 10 1.65 -1.79 16.27
CA PRO A 10 1.58 -1.68 17.73
C PRO A 10 0.25 -1.17 18.30
N TYR A 11 -0.56 -0.44 17.52
CA TYR A 11 -1.88 0.04 17.97
C TYR A 11 -2.99 -1.01 17.80
N GLY A 12 -2.69 -2.19 17.25
CA GLY A 12 -3.67 -3.24 17.07
C GLY A 12 -4.80 -2.80 16.15
N THR A 13 -6.03 -3.07 16.57
CA THR A 13 -7.27 -2.61 15.92
C THR A 13 -7.82 -1.31 16.50
N ASN A 14 -7.13 -0.66 17.45
CA ASN A 14 -7.54 0.64 17.98
C ASN A 14 -7.15 1.76 16.97
N PRO A 15 -8.11 2.46 16.36
CA PRO A 15 -7.85 3.49 15.35
C PRO A 15 -7.76 4.91 15.94
N ASP A 16 -7.90 5.12 17.24
CA ASP A 16 -8.12 6.44 17.85
C ASP A 16 -7.02 7.44 17.50
N ALA A 17 -5.75 7.03 17.61
CA ALA A 17 -4.62 7.89 17.24
C ALA A 17 -4.57 8.21 15.74
N LEU A 18 -4.98 7.27 14.89
CA LEU A 18 -5.08 7.49 13.45
C LEU A 18 -6.19 8.51 13.14
N LEU A 19 -7.37 8.33 13.73
CA LEU A 19 -8.54 9.18 13.50
C LEU A 19 -8.29 10.60 14.01
N ASP A 20 -7.69 10.76 15.18
CA ASP A 20 -7.31 12.06 15.72
C ASP A 20 -6.36 12.81 14.76
N ALA A 21 -5.30 12.14 14.29
CA ALA A 21 -4.36 12.73 13.35
C ALA A 21 -5.03 13.08 12.00
N VAL A 22 -5.92 12.22 11.49
CA VAL A 22 -6.67 12.49 10.25
C VAL A 22 -7.59 13.71 10.42
N ALA A 23 -8.28 13.84 11.57
CA ALA A 23 -9.14 14.97 11.88
C ALA A 23 -8.36 16.29 11.92
N GLN A 24 -7.19 16.31 12.58
CA GLN A 24 -6.28 17.47 12.58
C GLN A 24 -5.77 17.85 11.18
N GLY A 25 -5.77 16.89 10.24
CA GLY A 25 -5.41 17.12 8.84
C GLY A 25 -6.37 18.03 8.07
N GLY A 26 -7.61 18.24 8.55
CA GLY A 26 -8.59 19.14 7.93
C GLY A 26 -8.89 18.77 6.47
N GLY A 27 -9.11 17.47 6.21
CA GLY A 27 -9.37 16.95 4.86
C GLY A 27 -8.13 16.66 4.01
N ARG A 28 -6.93 17.10 4.40
CA ARG A 28 -5.67 16.80 3.71
C ARG A 28 -5.10 15.42 4.02
N LEU A 29 -5.59 14.78 5.07
CA LEU A 29 -5.18 13.44 5.47
C LEU A 29 -6.30 12.43 5.26
N ARG A 30 -5.93 11.20 4.93
CA ARG A 30 -6.79 10.01 4.93
C ARG A 30 -6.11 8.90 5.73
N GLY A 31 -6.89 7.93 6.16
CA GLY A 31 -6.41 6.80 6.97
C GLY A 31 -6.53 5.45 6.27
N ILE A 32 -5.64 4.54 6.63
CA ILE A 32 -5.78 3.10 6.45
C ILE A 32 -5.76 2.46 7.83
N ALA A 33 -6.89 1.90 8.25
CA ALA A 33 -7.06 1.31 9.57
C ALA A 33 -6.77 -0.20 9.56
N VAL A 34 -6.84 -0.83 10.73
CA VAL A 34 -6.84 -2.30 10.87
C VAL A 34 -8.14 -2.72 11.55
N ALA A 35 -8.82 -3.71 10.97
CA ALA A 35 -10.01 -4.31 11.56
C ALA A 35 -10.09 -5.79 11.16
N ASP A 36 -10.51 -6.63 12.09
CA ASP A 36 -10.79 -8.05 11.87
C ASP A 36 -12.28 -8.28 11.54
N PRO A 37 -12.71 -9.50 11.15
CA PRO A 37 -14.11 -9.77 10.81
C PRO A 37 -15.14 -9.51 11.90
N GLY A 38 -14.72 -9.39 13.17
CA GLY A 38 -15.58 -9.05 14.30
C GLY A 38 -16.00 -7.58 14.34
N VAL A 39 -15.41 -6.71 13.49
CA VAL A 39 -15.82 -5.30 13.36
C VAL A 39 -17.29 -5.20 12.97
N THR A 40 -18.05 -4.25 13.53
CA THR A 40 -19.45 -4.01 13.19
C THR A 40 -19.60 -3.02 12.03
N ASP A 41 -20.76 -3.00 11.37
CA ASP A 41 -21.03 -2.04 10.29
C ASP A 41 -21.00 -0.58 10.78
N ALA A 42 -21.48 -0.34 12.01
CA ALA A 42 -21.38 0.97 12.65
C ALA A 42 -19.92 1.40 12.85
N GLN A 43 -19.03 0.49 13.22
CA GLN A 43 -17.60 0.78 13.33
C GLN A 43 -16.96 1.04 11.97
N LEU A 44 -17.29 0.25 10.93
CA LEU A 44 -16.79 0.51 9.57
C LEU A 44 -17.26 1.86 9.02
N GLN A 45 -18.53 2.21 9.27
CA GLN A 45 -19.08 3.52 8.92
C GLN A 45 -18.34 4.64 9.65
N ALA A 46 -18.14 4.51 10.97
CA ALA A 46 -17.41 5.50 11.76
C ALA A 46 -15.96 5.68 11.29
N LEU A 47 -15.27 4.59 10.89
CA LEU A 47 -13.95 4.68 10.27
C LEU A 47 -14.01 5.48 8.96
N TYR A 48 -14.96 5.16 8.07
CA TYR A 48 -15.10 5.84 6.79
C TYR A 48 -15.39 7.34 6.95
N GLU A 49 -16.35 7.69 7.82
CA GLU A 49 -16.70 9.07 8.16
C GLU A 49 -15.53 9.81 8.81
N GLY A 50 -14.73 9.11 9.62
CA GLY A 50 -13.47 9.60 10.18
C GLY A 50 -12.32 9.76 9.18
N GLY A 51 -12.55 9.51 7.88
CA GLY A 51 -11.57 9.72 6.81
C GLY A 51 -10.73 8.49 6.47
N VAL A 52 -11.05 7.31 7.00
CA VAL A 52 -10.43 6.05 6.58
C VAL A 52 -10.96 5.64 5.21
N ARG A 53 -10.07 5.11 4.36
CA ARG A 53 -10.40 4.71 2.98
C ARG A 53 -10.04 3.27 2.67
N GLY A 54 -9.37 2.58 3.59
CA GLY A 54 -9.07 1.17 3.44
C GLY A 54 -8.70 0.49 4.75
N LEU A 55 -8.65 -0.83 4.69
CA LEU A 55 -8.18 -1.68 5.78
C LEU A 55 -6.86 -2.35 5.37
N ARG A 56 -5.91 -2.44 6.31
CA ARG A 56 -4.61 -3.05 6.08
C ARG A 56 -4.61 -4.52 6.49
N PHE A 57 -4.09 -5.34 5.60
CA PHE A 57 -3.84 -6.76 5.83
C PHE A 57 -2.35 -7.04 5.64
N VAL A 58 -1.81 -7.91 6.48
CA VAL A 58 -0.37 -8.16 6.58
C VAL A 58 -0.10 -9.66 6.75
N GLU A 59 0.82 -10.18 5.94
CA GLU A 59 1.33 -11.56 6.03
C GLU A 59 2.79 -11.62 6.49
N ALA A 60 3.36 -10.49 6.91
CA ALA A 60 4.66 -10.49 7.58
C ALA A 60 4.54 -11.22 8.93
N ARG A 61 5.43 -12.20 9.13
CA ARG A 61 5.43 -13.08 10.30
C ARG A 61 6.67 -12.87 11.16
N ASP A 62 6.53 -13.14 12.45
CA ASP A 62 7.66 -13.25 13.37
C ASP A 62 8.47 -14.53 13.09
N PRO A 63 9.65 -14.73 13.73
CA PRO A 63 10.45 -15.93 13.54
C PRO A 63 9.76 -17.25 13.94
N ALA A 64 8.68 -17.19 14.73
CA ALA A 64 7.87 -18.36 15.10
C ALA A 64 6.74 -18.64 14.10
N GLY A 65 6.59 -17.81 13.05
CA GLY A 65 5.58 -17.96 12.02
C GLY A 65 4.23 -17.32 12.36
N ASN A 66 4.11 -16.59 13.48
CA ASN A 66 2.89 -15.88 13.84
C ASN A 66 2.84 -14.53 13.14
N LEU A 67 1.63 -14.04 12.83
CA LEU A 67 1.46 -12.65 12.41
C LEU A 67 1.92 -11.73 13.55
N PHE A 68 2.53 -10.60 13.19
CA PHE A 68 2.87 -9.59 14.20
C PHE A 68 1.60 -9.15 14.94
N PRO A 69 1.66 -8.99 16.28
CA PRO A 69 0.53 -8.48 17.05
C PRO A 69 -0.08 -7.24 16.41
N GLY A 70 -1.41 -7.22 16.30
CA GLY A 70 -2.13 -6.14 15.63
C GLY A 70 -2.23 -6.22 14.12
N SER A 71 -1.78 -7.31 13.51
CA SER A 71 -1.94 -7.58 12.07
C SER A 71 -3.15 -8.47 11.80
N VAL A 72 -3.81 -8.27 10.65
CA VAL A 72 -4.88 -9.12 10.13
C VAL A 72 -4.40 -9.79 8.85
N GLY A 73 -4.55 -11.10 8.74
CA GLY A 73 -4.07 -11.90 7.60
C GLY A 73 -4.88 -11.74 6.32
N PHE A 74 -4.31 -12.15 5.19
CA PHE A 74 -4.97 -12.05 3.88
C PHE A 74 -6.18 -12.99 3.77
N ASP A 75 -6.17 -14.08 4.53
CA ASP A 75 -7.29 -15.03 4.64
C ASP A 75 -8.59 -14.38 5.14
N GLN A 76 -8.50 -13.25 5.83
CA GLN A 76 -9.65 -12.50 6.33
C GLN A 76 -10.26 -11.52 5.31
N VAL A 77 -9.56 -11.22 4.21
CA VAL A 77 -10.01 -10.23 3.21
C VAL A 77 -11.32 -10.65 2.58
N ALA A 78 -11.47 -11.93 2.21
CA ALA A 78 -12.68 -12.43 1.56
C ALA A 78 -13.94 -12.28 2.45
N ALA A 79 -13.79 -12.46 3.77
CA ALA A 79 -14.89 -12.30 4.72
C ALA A 79 -15.32 -10.83 4.88
N LEU A 80 -14.36 -9.89 4.81
CA LEU A 80 -14.62 -8.46 4.95
C LEU A 80 -15.00 -7.77 3.64
N ALA A 81 -14.62 -8.33 2.49
CA ALA A 81 -14.77 -7.70 1.18
C ALA A 81 -16.19 -7.20 0.88
N PRO A 82 -17.30 -7.95 1.12
CA PRO A 82 -18.64 -7.44 0.83
C PRO A 82 -18.96 -6.14 1.58
N ARG A 83 -18.57 -6.07 2.86
CA ARG A 83 -18.82 -4.91 3.72
C ARG A 83 -17.90 -3.75 3.37
N MET A 84 -16.63 -4.03 3.08
CA MET A 84 -15.68 -3.03 2.60
C MET A 84 -16.18 -2.35 1.32
N LYS A 85 -16.71 -3.12 0.36
CA LYS A 85 -17.29 -2.58 -0.88
C LYS A 85 -18.49 -1.67 -0.63
N GLN A 86 -19.38 -2.07 0.27
CA GLN A 86 -20.55 -1.26 0.64
C GLN A 86 -20.15 0.13 1.16
N PHE A 87 -19.06 0.21 1.94
CA PHE A 87 -18.56 1.48 2.46
C PHE A 87 -17.55 2.19 1.54
N GLY A 88 -17.21 1.63 0.38
CA GLY A 88 -16.20 2.20 -0.53
C GLY A 88 -14.78 2.14 0.03
N LEU A 89 -14.47 1.15 0.87
CA LEU A 89 -13.14 0.87 1.39
C LEU A 89 -12.35 -0.04 0.44
N HIS A 90 -11.03 0.09 0.40
CA HIS A 90 -10.12 -0.83 -0.30
C HIS A 90 -9.30 -1.69 0.68
N ALA A 91 -8.71 -2.78 0.18
CA ALA A 91 -7.75 -3.57 0.95
C ALA A 91 -6.31 -3.16 0.61
N GLN A 92 -5.52 -2.77 1.61
CA GLN A 92 -4.08 -2.54 1.46
C GLN A 92 -3.31 -3.76 1.97
N LEU A 93 -2.47 -4.36 1.11
CA LEU A 93 -1.89 -5.68 1.29
C LEU A 93 -0.36 -5.59 1.37
N TRP A 94 0.22 -6.05 2.48
CA TRP A 94 1.67 -6.16 2.65
C TRP A 94 2.11 -7.58 3.02
N ALA A 95 3.06 -8.14 2.27
CA ALA A 95 3.59 -9.47 2.52
C ALA A 95 5.04 -9.60 2.00
N PRO A 96 5.78 -10.63 2.45
CA PRO A 96 6.89 -11.17 1.66
C PRO A 96 6.41 -11.56 0.25
N CYS A 97 7.23 -11.30 -0.77
CA CYS A 97 6.81 -11.40 -2.18
C CYS A 97 6.18 -12.76 -2.55
N ASP A 98 6.80 -13.86 -2.15
CA ASP A 98 6.34 -15.22 -2.50
C ASP A 98 4.93 -15.54 -1.96
N THR A 99 4.48 -14.85 -0.91
CA THR A 99 3.12 -15.00 -0.38
C THR A 99 2.06 -14.58 -1.39
N TYR A 100 2.32 -13.58 -2.25
CA TYR A 100 1.32 -13.09 -3.20
C TYR A 100 0.88 -14.17 -4.19
N LEU A 101 1.78 -15.06 -4.62
CA LEU A 101 1.44 -16.15 -5.57
C LEU A 101 0.31 -17.06 -5.06
N ARG A 102 0.23 -17.24 -3.74
CA ARG A 102 -0.79 -18.09 -3.12
C ARG A 102 -2.15 -17.40 -3.00
N HIS A 103 -2.16 -16.10 -2.68
CA HIS A 103 -3.37 -15.40 -2.27
C HIS A 103 -3.96 -14.51 -3.36
N LEU A 104 -3.10 -13.80 -4.08
CA LEU A 104 -3.53 -12.72 -4.96
C LEU A 104 -4.43 -13.16 -6.13
N PRO A 105 -4.26 -14.36 -6.74
CA PRO A 105 -5.18 -14.84 -7.77
C PRO A 105 -6.63 -14.92 -7.30
N ALA A 106 -6.87 -15.34 -6.05
CA ALA A 106 -8.21 -15.41 -5.47
C ALA A 106 -8.72 -14.03 -5.03
N LEU A 107 -7.85 -13.23 -4.38
CA LEU A 107 -8.23 -11.89 -3.91
C LEU A 107 -8.62 -10.96 -5.07
N ALA A 108 -7.94 -11.06 -6.22
CA ALA A 108 -8.24 -10.26 -7.40
C ALA A 108 -9.63 -10.51 -8.01
N GLN A 109 -10.32 -11.59 -7.61
CA GLN A 109 -11.68 -11.91 -8.03
C GLN A 109 -12.77 -11.30 -7.13
N LEU A 110 -12.41 -10.67 -6.01
CA LEU A 110 -13.37 -10.17 -5.00
C LEU A 110 -14.10 -8.87 -5.43
N ASP A 111 -13.72 -8.29 -6.57
CA ASP A 111 -14.22 -6.98 -7.05
C ASP A 111 -14.03 -5.87 -6.00
N LEU A 112 -12.94 -5.95 -5.25
CA LEU A 112 -12.54 -5.00 -4.22
C LEU A 112 -11.21 -4.38 -4.67
N PRO A 113 -11.04 -3.04 -4.63
CA PRO A 113 -9.73 -2.47 -4.95
C PRO A 113 -8.66 -3.00 -4.01
N LEU A 114 -7.55 -3.48 -4.58
CA LEU A 114 -6.42 -4.02 -3.84
C LEU A 114 -5.21 -3.11 -4.05
N VAL A 115 -4.58 -2.65 -2.97
CA VAL A 115 -3.35 -1.85 -3.00
C VAL A 115 -2.20 -2.70 -2.51
N ILE A 116 -1.20 -2.93 -3.35
CA ILE A 116 -0.01 -3.68 -2.98
C ILE A 116 1.03 -2.72 -2.42
N ASP A 117 1.40 -2.93 -1.16
CA ASP A 117 2.43 -2.17 -0.46
C ASP A 117 3.82 -2.50 -1.05
N HIS A 118 4.69 -1.49 -1.09
CA HIS A 118 6.14 -1.64 -1.19
C HIS A 118 6.63 -2.40 -2.41
N MET A 119 6.09 -2.09 -3.59
CA MET A 119 6.41 -2.76 -4.85
C MET A 119 6.29 -4.30 -4.76
N GLY A 120 5.35 -4.78 -3.94
CA GLY A 120 5.14 -6.21 -3.67
C GLY A 120 6.27 -6.90 -2.92
N SER A 121 7.19 -6.13 -2.30
CA SER A 121 8.41 -6.64 -1.67
C SER A 121 9.24 -7.53 -2.62
N VAL A 122 9.13 -7.31 -3.93
CA VAL A 122 9.86 -8.10 -4.95
C VAL A 122 11.35 -7.92 -4.75
N ILE A 123 12.11 -9.01 -4.91
CA ILE A 123 13.56 -9.00 -4.74
C ILE A 123 14.20 -8.66 -6.08
N PRO A 124 14.82 -7.48 -6.27
CA PRO A 124 15.27 -7.06 -7.60
C PRO A 124 16.29 -8.02 -8.25
N ALA A 125 17.12 -8.67 -7.43
CA ALA A 125 18.11 -9.64 -7.90
C ALA A 125 17.50 -10.92 -8.53
N ARG A 126 16.19 -11.18 -8.36
CA ARG A 126 15.51 -12.30 -9.03
C ARG A 126 15.17 -12.00 -10.51
N GLY A 127 15.27 -10.74 -10.93
CA GLY A 127 15.11 -10.34 -12.32
C GLY A 127 13.68 -10.30 -12.83
N ASP A 128 13.54 -10.02 -14.12
CA ASP A 128 12.27 -9.81 -14.81
C ASP A 128 11.46 -11.10 -15.01
N GLN A 129 12.09 -12.26 -15.02
CA GLN A 129 11.42 -13.56 -15.14
C GLN A 129 10.90 -14.11 -13.79
N ASP A 130 11.05 -13.36 -12.70
CA ASP A 130 10.49 -13.76 -11.41
C ASP A 130 8.95 -13.92 -11.50
N PRO A 131 8.39 -15.06 -11.06
CA PRO A 131 6.97 -15.35 -11.22
C PRO A 131 6.08 -14.41 -10.39
N VAL A 132 6.54 -13.93 -9.23
CA VAL A 132 5.79 -12.96 -8.43
C VAL A 132 5.72 -11.63 -9.18
N PHE A 133 6.85 -11.16 -9.70
CA PHE A 133 6.92 -9.92 -10.47
C PHE A 133 6.02 -9.97 -11.70
N GLN A 134 6.08 -11.05 -12.48
CA GLN A 134 5.23 -11.22 -13.67
C GLN A 134 3.74 -11.22 -13.33
N MET A 135 3.33 -11.91 -12.26
CA MET A 135 1.94 -11.91 -11.80
C MET A 135 1.48 -10.51 -11.37
N LEU A 136 2.26 -9.81 -10.55
CA LEU A 136 1.93 -8.45 -10.09
C LEU A 136 1.83 -7.48 -11.26
N ARG A 137 2.77 -7.54 -12.20
CA ARG A 137 2.78 -6.68 -13.39
C ARG A 137 1.56 -6.95 -14.28
N GLY A 138 1.19 -8.22 -14.49
CA GLY A 138 0.00 -8.59 -15.26
C GLY A 138 -1.29 -8.08 -14.63
N LEU A 139 -1.48 -8.32 -13.33
CA LEU A 139 -2.67 -7.83 -12.60
C LEU A 139 -2.74 -6.29 -12.57
N LEU A 140 -1.59 -5.61 -12.49
CA LEU A 140 -1.53 -4.15 -12.58
C LEU A 140 -1.94 -3.65 -13.97
N ALA A 141 -1.43 -4.29 -15.03
CA ALA A 141 -1.77 -3.95 -16.42
C ALA A 141 -3.27 -4.15 -16.71
N GLU A 142 -3.88 -5.19 -16.15
CA GLU A 142 -5.33 -5.43 -16.20
C GLU A 142 -6.15 -4.47 -15.33
N GLY A 143 -5.50 -3.63 -14.51
CA GLY A 143 -6.15 -2.71 -13.59
C GLY A 143 -6.80 -3.39 -12.38
N ARG A 144 -6.42 -4.64 -12.07
CA ARG A 144 -6.95 -5.42 -10.93
C ARG A 144 -6.36 -5.01 -9.59
N ILE A 145 -5.17 -4.44 -9.61
CA ILE A 145 -4.47 -3.96 -8.42
C ILE A 145 -3.95 -2.54 -8.63
N TRP A 146 -3.68 -1.87 -7.50
CA TRP A 146 -2.86 -0.69 -7.40
C TRP A 146 -1.49 -1.05 -6.86
N MET A 147 -0.45 -0.32 -7.28
CA MET A 147 0.91 -0.55 -6.82
C MET A 147 1.49 0.68 -6.12
N LYS A 148 1.99 0.50 -4.90
CA LYS A 148 2.69 1.54 -4.15
C LYS A 148 4.19 1.48 -4.40
N LEU A 149 4.73 2.52 -5.03
CA LEU A 149 6.12 2.69 -5.46
C LEU A 149 7.01 3.16 -4.29
N THR A 150 6.96 2.46 -3.16
CA THR A 150 7.83 2.74 -2.00
C THR A 150 9.21 2.10 -2.22
N VAL A 151 10.15 2.88 -2.75
CA VAL A 151 11.47 2.37 -3.19
C VAL A 151 12.39 1.91 -2.05
N CYS A 152 12.36 2.61 -0.91
CA CYS A 152 13.33 2.39 0.17
C CYS A 152 13.16 1.05 0.91
N ARG A 153 12.11 0.29 0.60
CA ARG A 153 11.80 -1.01 1.20
C ARG A 153 12.21 -2.19 0.30
N VAL A 154 12.67 -1.90 -0.91
CA VAL A 154 13.01 -2.90 -1.93
C VAL A 154 14.41 -2.64 -2.52
N GLY A 155 14.73 -1.39 -2.81
CA GLY A 155 16.05 -1.01 -3.33
C GLY A 155 17.12 -0.97 -2.25
N ALA A 156 18.37 -1.01 -2.70
CA ALA A 156 19.54 -0.83 -1.85
C ALA A 156 19.91 0.65 -1.77
N ALA A 157 20.02 1.20 -0.56
CA ALA A 157 20.50 2.56 -0.33
C ALA A 157 21.95 2.75 -0.84
N PRO A 158 22.37 3.97 -1.19
CA PRO A 158 21.62 5.23 -1.06
C PRO A 158 20.81 5.63 -2.31
N ASP A 159 21.12 5.07 -3.48
CA ASP A 159 20.50 5.47 -4.76
C ASP A 159 19.27 4.63 -5.14
N TYR A 160 19.13 3.44 -4.57
CA TYR A 160 18.04 2.49 -4.86
C TYR A 160 17.98 2.05 -6.33
N GLU A 161 19.04 2.25 -7.11
CA GLU A 161 19.03 2.08 -8.58
C GLU A 161 18.71 0.62 -8.97
N ASN A 162 19.07 -0.35 -8.13
CA ASN A 162 18.73 -1.75 -8.35
C ASN A 162 17.21 -2.03 -8.37
N ALA A 163 16.37 -1.14 -7.83
CA ALA A 163 14.92 -1.25 -7.89
C ALA A 163 14.28 -0.45 -9.04
N ARG A 164 15.06 0.37 -9.77
CA ARG A 164 14.54 1.23 -10.84
C ARG A 164 13.84 0.45 -11.94
N GLY A 165 14.41 -0.66 -12.39
CA GLY A 165 13.78 -1.51 -13.41
C GLY A 165 12.39 -2.03 -13.00
N LEU A 166 12.16 -2.31 -11.71
CA LEU A 166 10.84 -2.70 -11.19
C LEU A 166 9.88 -1.52 -11.18
N HIS A 167 10.34 -0.37 -10.68
CA HIS A 167 9.57 0.87 -10.66
C HIS A 167 9.08 1.26 -12.06
N ASP A 168 9.99 1.27 -13.04
CA ASP A 168 9.71 1.66 -14.42
C ASP A 168 8.78 0.65 -15.10
N ALA A 169 8.96 -0.65 -14.82
CA ALA A 169 8.05 -1.66 -15.33
C ALA A 169 6.62 -1.52 -14.78
N TYR A 170 6.43 -1.13 -13.51
CA TYR A 170 5.10 -0.93 -12.95
C TYR A 170 4.44 0.36 -13.46
N THR A 171 5.19 1.47 -13.55
CA THR A 171 4.67 2.72 -14.13
C THR A 171 4.29 2.56 -15.60
N ALA A 172 5.08 1.80 -16.37
CA ALA A 172 4.77 1.49 -17.76
C ALA A 172 3.58 0.52 -17.91
N ALA A 173 3.43 -0.45 -17.00
CA ALA A 173 2.34 -1.41 -17.06
C ALA A 173 0.97 -0.77 -16.87
N ASN A 174 0.84 0.17 -15.92
CA ASN A 174 -0.38 0.96 -15.75
C ASN A 174 -0.12 2.28 -14.99
N PRO A 175 0.11 3.40 -15.69
CA PRO A 175 0.41 4.68 -15.04
C PRO A 175 -0.77 5.25 -14.25
N ASP A 176 -1.99 4.74 -14.44
CA ASP A 176 -3.20 5.17 -13.73
C ASP A 176 -3.44 4.40 -12.43
N GLN A 177 -2.73 3.30 -12.18
CA GLN A 177 -2.89 2.44 -10.99
C GLN A 177 -1.64 2.43 -10.08
N VAL A 178 -0.75 3.40 -10.22
CA VAL A 178 0.46 3.53 -9.39
C VAL A 178 0.37 4.70 -8.41
N LEU A 179 0.97 4.54 -7.24
CA LEU A 179 0.97 5.51 -6.15
C LEU A 179 2.40 5.68 -5.63
N TRP A 180 2.77 6.87 -5.17
CA TRP A 180 3.99 7.04 -4.39
C TRP A 180 3.72 6.92 -2.88
N GLY A 181 4.71 6.41 -2.14
CA GLY A 181 4.70 6.41 -0.68
C GLY A 181 6.10 6.51 -0.10
N SER A 182 6.27 7.38 0.90
CA SER A 182 7.55 7.49 1.61
C SER A 182 7.82 6.33 2.56
N ASP A 183 6.77 5.80 3.20
CA ASP A 183 6.86 4.87 4.34
C ASP A 183 7.62 5.43 5.56
N TRP A 184 7.66 6.77 5.67
CA TRP A 184 8.06 7.46 6.89
C TRP A 184 7.21 6.96 8.07
N PRO A 185 7.78 6.74 9.28
CA PRO A 185 9.11 7.17 9.74
C PRO A 185 10.22 6.11 9.58
N PHE A 186 10.16 5.26 8.54
CA PHE A 186 11.24 4.31 8.22
C PHE A 186 11.52 3.30 9.34
N VAL A 187 10.44 2.86 10.00
CA VAL A 187 10.50 1.91 11.12
C VAL A 187 11.35 0.69 10.74
N ARG A 188 12.28 0.31 11.63
CA ARG A 188 13.23 -0.80 11.47
C ARG A 188 14.29 -0.64 10.35
N MET A 189 14.51 0.56 9.81
CA MET A 189 15.59 0.80 8.84
C MET A 189 16.92 1.25 9.49
N GLY A 190 16.89 1.76 10.73
CA GLY A 190 18.10 2.15 11.46
C GLY A 190 18.97 3.14 10.67
N ALA A 191 20.27 2.87 10.57
CA ALA A 191 21.21 3.72 9.82
C ALA A 191 20.98 3.73 8.30
N ALA A 192 20.20 2.79 7.76
CA ALA A 192 19.80 2.77 6.35
C ALA A 192 18.52 3.59 6.07
N ALA A 193 17.93 4.23 7.08
CA ALA A 193 16.78 5.11 6.88
C ALA A 193 17.16 6.30 5.98
N PRO A 194 16.44 6.53 4.87
CA PRO A 194 16.67 7.70 4.04
C PRO A 194 16.11 8.97 4.70
N SER A 195 16.43 10.12 4.12
CA SER A 195 15.63 11.32 4.33
C SER A 195 14.43 11.33 3.38
N ALA A 196 13.30 11.86 3.84
CA ALA A 196 12.06 11.82 3.06
C ALA A 196 12.12 12.70 1.79
N ASP A 197 12.83 13.83 1.86
CA ASP A 197 13.13 14.73 0.74
C ASP A 197 13.98 14.04 -0.33
N ALA A 198 15.02 13.29 0.05
CA ALA A 198 15.83 12.54 -0.92
C ALA A 198 15.00 11.50 -1.68
N LEU A 199 14.02 10.85 -1.04
CA LEU A 199 13.10 9.94 -1.74
C LEU A 199 12.13 10.67 -2.68
N VAL A 200 11.74 11.91 -2.35
CA VAL A 200 10.91 12.73 -3.23
C VAL A 200 11.71 13.11 -4.47
N ASP A 201 12.94 13.61 -4.31
CA ASP A 201 13.81 14.01 -5.41
C ASP A 201 14.15 12.82 -6.32
N LEU A 202 14.52 11.69 -5.73
CA LEU A 202 14.81 10.46 -6.48
C LEU A 202 13.63 10.01 -7.36
N VAL A 203 12.43 9.92 -6.79
CA VAL A 203 11.26 9.48 -7.57
C VAL A 203 10.81 10.58 -8.54
N HIS A 204 11.02 11.86 -8.23
CA HIS A 204 10.78 12.94 -9.19
C HIS A 204 11.62 12.77 -10.47
N ASP A 205 12.89 12.39 -10.31
CA ASP A 205 13.83 12.13 -11.40
C ASP A 205 13.48 10.84 -12.17
N TRP A 206 12.99 9.80 -11.50
CA TRP A 206 12.57 8.56 -12.15
C TRP A 206 11.25 8.68 -12.92
N LEU A 207 10.40 9.65 -12.59
CA LEU A 207 9.16 9.90 -13.33
C LEU A 207 9.45 10.87 -14.47
N ASP A 208 9.70 10.30 -15.66
CA ASP A 208 10.26 10.97 -16.85
C ASP A 208 9.58 12.28 -17.32
N ASN A 209 8.32 12.52 -16.96
CA ASN A 209 7.59 13.71 -17.40
C ASN A 209 6.51 14.17 -16.42
N ASP A 210 6.09 15.43 -16.57
CA ASP A 210 5.12 16.08 -15.69
C ASP A 210 3.74 15.42 -15.70
N ALA A 211 3.33 14.79 -16.80
CA ALA A 211 2.05 14.08 -16.85
C ALA A 211 2.08 12.83 -15.95
N LEU A 212 3.15 12.04 -16.00
CA LEU A 212 3.31 10.87 -15.14
C LEU A 212 3.48 11.29 -13.67
N ARG A 213 4.26 12.34 -13.39
CA ARG A 213 4.36 12.93 -12.04
C ARG A 213 2.98 13.33 -11.52
N ARG A 214 2.19 14.04 -12.32
CA ARG A 214 0.84 14.45 -11.93
C ARG A 214 -0.04 13.24 -11.61
N LYS A 215 0.00 12.18 -12.42
CA LYS A 215 -0.75 10.95 -12.14
C LYS A 215 -0.35 10.37 -10.78
N VAL A 216 0.92 10.07 -10.57
CA VAL A 216 1.44 9.38 -9.37
C VAL A 216 1.20 10.20 -8.08
N TRP A 217 1.39 11.52 -8.14
CA TRP A 217 1.39 12.37 -6.95
C TRP A 217 0.06 13.06 -6.66
N VAL A 218 -0.81 13.22 -7.67
CA VAL A 218 -2.04 14.00 -7.57
C VAL A 218 -3.27 13.18 -7.97
N ASP A 219 -3.37 12.80 -9.24
CA ASP A 219 -4.64 12.33 -9.81
C ASP A 219 -4.99 10.91 -9.31
N ASN A 220 -4.02 10.00 -9.28
CA ASN A 220 -4.19 8.62 -8.80
C ASN A 220 -4.56 8.56 -7.31
N PRO A 221 -3.81 9.19 -6.38
CA PRO A 221 -4.19 9.19 -4.97
C PRO A 221 -5.49 9.96 -4.72
N ALA A 222 -5.80 11.02 -5.48
CA ALA A 222 -7.08 11.70 -5.35
C ALA A 222 -8.26 10.78 -5.71
N ARG A 223 -8.13 10.02 -6.80
CA ARG A 223 -9.13 9.03 -7.25
C ARG A 223 -9.31 7.89 -6.25
N LEU A 224 -8.22 7.28 -5.76
CA LEU A 224 -8.30 6.14 -4.86
C LEU A 224 -8.76 6.51 -3.45
N TYR A 225 -8.24 7.61 -2.89
CA TYR A 225 -8.48 7.99 -1.50
C TYR A 225 -9.58 9.05 -1.33
N GLY A 226 -10.19 9.50 -2.43
CA GLY A 226 -11.27 10.49 -2.41
C GLY A 226 -10.81 11.82 -1.81
N PHE A 227 -9.70 12.36 -2.32
CA PHE A 227 -9.31 13.73 -2.02
C PHE A 227 -9.97 14.69 -3.01
N GLU A 228 -10.62 15.72 -2.48
CA GLU A 228 -11.13 16.88 -3.22
C GLU A 228 -10.01 17.84 -3.54
#